data_AF-A0A6N1X0Y9-F1
#
_entry.id   AF-A0A6N1X0Y9-F1
#
_cell.length_a   1.000
_cell.length_b   1.000
_cell.length_c   1.000
_cell.angle_alpha   90.00
_cell.angle_beta   90.00
_cell.angle_gamma   90.00
#
_symmetry.space_group_name_H-M   'P 1'
#
loop_
_entity.id
_entity.type
_entity.pdbx_description
1 polymer ?
#
loop_
_entity_poly.entity_id
_entity_poly.type
_entity_poly.pdbx_seq_one_letter_code
_entity_poly.pdbx_strand_id
1 'polypeptide(L)' 'MGTLDPIQLHADAHNALSMAVFYLRQPQANTAAAKRKAIQALAALRGLSLAQEG' A
#
# COMPACT_ATOMS: atom_id res chain seq x y z
N MET A 1 6.84 -10.06 -19.17
CA MET A 1 5.88 -9.47 -18.21
C MET A 1 6.23 -10.03 -16.85
N GLY A 2 6.93 -9.25 -16.03
CA GLY A 2 7.27 -9.68 -14.67
C GLY A 2 6.01 -9.63 -13.83
N THR A 3 5.40 -10.79 -13.58
CA THR A 3 4.40 -10.94 -12.54
C THR A 3 5.08 -10.56 -11.24
N LEU A 4 4.76 -9.36 -10.72
CA LEU A 4 5.19 -8.95 -9.38
C LEU A 4 4.77 -10.07 -8.43
N ASP A 5 5.77 -10.65 -7.76
CA ASP A 5 5.56 -11.79 -6.89
C ASP A 5 4.50 -11.39 -5.84
N PRO A 6 3.44 -12.20 -5.62
CA PRO A 6 2.42 -11.92 -4.61
C PRO A 6 3.01 -11.50 -3.26
N ILE A 7 4.18 -12.04 -2.91
CA ILE A 7 4.92 -11.68 -1.70
C ILE A 7 5.38 -10.21 -1.73
N GLN A 8 5.89 -9.73 -2.86
CA GLN A 8 6.31 -8.33 -3.03
C GLN A 8 5.12 -7.37 -2.96
N LEU A 9 4.00 -7.73 -3.58
CA LEU A 9 2.77 -6.92 -3.52
C LEU A 9 2.20 -6.83 -2.11
N HIS A 10 2.26 -7.92 -1.36
CA HIS A 10 1.85 -7.94 0.04
C HIS A 10 2.76 -7.06 0.92
N ALA A 11 4.08 -7.16 0.74
CA ALA A 11 5.06 -6.35 1.46
C ALA A 11 4.87 -4.85 1.16
N ASP A 12 4.65 -4.48 -0.10
CA ASP A 12 4.40 -3.10 -0.52
C ASP A 12 3.09 -2.54 0.08
N ALA A 13 2.02 -3.33 0.08
CA ALA A 13 0.76 -2.95 0.71
C ALA A 13 0.94 -2.69 2.20
N HIS A 14 1.63 -3.59 2.91
CA HIS A 14 1.88 -3.46 4.35
C HIS A 14 2.74 -2.24 4.69
N ASN A 15 3.80 -2.00 3.91
CA ASN A 15 4.68 -0.85 4.07
C ASN A 15 3.91 0.48 3.83
N ALA A 16 3.16 0.55 2.73
CA ALA A 16 2.37 1.72 2.41
C ALA A 16 1.30 2.03 3.47
N LEU A 17 0.64 1.02 4.03
CA LEU A 17 -0.33 1.18 5.12
C LEU A 17 0.35 1.69 6.40
N SER A 18 1.50 1.13 6.75
CA SER A 18 2.30 1.54 7.91
C SER A 18 2.72 3.02 7.80
N MET A 19 3.14 3.46 6.60
CA MET A 19 3.45 4.85 6.33
C MET A 19 2.21 5.76 6.42
N ALA A 20 1.05 5.31 5.93
CA ALA A 20 -0.19 6.09 6.03
C ALA A 20 -0.57 6.34 7.49
N VAL A 21 -0.51 5.31 8.34
CA VAL A 21 -0.76 5.44 9.78
C VAL A 21 0.29 6.33 10.44
N PHE A 22 1.55 6.21 10.07
CA PHE A 22 2.62 7.08 10.58
C PHE A 22 2.37 8.55 10.26
N TYR A 23 1.98 8.88 9.04
CA TYR A 23 1.64 10.27 8.66
C TYR A 23 0.40 10.81 9.38
N LEU A 24 -0.57 9.95 9.74
CA LEU A 24 -1.74 10.34 10.53
C LEU A 24 -1.43 10.55 12.01
N ARG A 25 -0.41 9.85 12.55
CA ARG A 25 0.03 9.98 13.95
C ARG A 25 0.94 11.18 14.20
N GLN A 26 1.37 11.91 13.16
CA GLN A 26 2.19 13.09 13.33
C GLN A 26 1.37 14.28 13.88
N PRO A 27 1.97 15.13 14.75
CA PRO A 27 1.29 16.29 15.34
C PRO A 27 0.74 17.27 14.30
N GLN A 28 1.40 17.37 13.15
CA GLN A 28 0.92 18.04 11.94
C GLN A 28 0.58 16.97 10.92
N ALA A 29 -0.60 16.36 11.08
CA ALA A 29 -1.00 15.22 10.26
C ALA A 29 -0.98 15.59 8.77
N ASN A 30 -0.07 14.99 8.01
CA ASN A 30 0.00 15.16 6.57
C ASN A 30 -1.04 14.26 5.89
N THR A 31 -2.30 14.67 6.01
CA THR A 31 -3.46 13.91 5.51
C THR A 31 -3.39 13.65 4.00
N ALA A 32 -2.80 14.57 3.24
CA ALA A 32 -2.56 14.40 1.80
C ALA A 32 -1.54 13.30 1.51
N ALA A 33 -0.41 13.24 2.25
CA ALA A 33 0.57 12.16 2.11
C ALA A 33 0.03 10.82 2.60
N ALA A 34 -0.70 10.81 3.72
CA ALA A 34 -1.38 9.63 4.24
C ALA A 34 -2.37 9.04 3.21
N LYS A 35 -3.19 9.89 2.58
CA LYS A 35 -4.13 9.47 1.53
C LYS A 35 -3.43 8.86 0.33
N ARG A 36 -2.33 9.46 -0.14
CA ARG A 36 -1.53 8.90 -1.25
C ARG A 36 -0.98 7.52 -0.91
N LYS A 37 -0.47 7.34 0.31
CA LYS A 37 0.05 6.05 0.78
C LYS A 37 -1.06 5.00 0.93
N ALA A 38 -2.23 5.38 1.41
CA ALA A 38 -3.40 4.50 1.44
C ALA A 38 -3.84 4.06 0.03
N ILE A 39 -3.84 4.97 -0.95
CA ILE A 39 -4.15 4.63 -2.36
C ILE A 39 -3.10 3.68 -2.94
N GLN A 40 -1.80 3.91 -2.67
CA GLN A 40 -0.74 2.97 -3.07
C GLN A 40 -0.94 1.58 -2.47
N ALA A 41 -1.26 1.50 -1.17
CA ALA A 41 -1.55 0.23 -0.51
C ALA A 41 -2.73 -0.49 -1.16
N LEU A 42 -3.82 0.25 -1.45
CA LEU A 42 -5.01 -0.31 -2.09
C LEU A 42 -4.72 -0.83 -3.51
N ALA A 43 -3.88 -0.13 -4.28
CA ALA A 43 -3.47 -0.58 -5.60
C ALA A 43 -2.63 -1.86 -5.54
N ALA A 44 -1.70 -1.95 -4.58
CA ALA A 44 -0.90 -3.15 -4.36
C ALA A 44 -1.76 -4.35 -3.93
N LEU A 45 -2.74 -4.15 -3.04
CA LEU A 45 -3.71 -5.18 -2.65
C LEU A 45 -4.57 -5.64 -3.81
N ARG A 46 -5.00 -4.74 -4.70
CA ARG A 46 -5.71 -5.12 -5.93
C ARG A 46 -4.83 -5.94 -6.87
N GLY A 47 -3.57 -5.53 -7.05
CA GLY A 47 -2.60 -6.31 -7.81
C GLY A 47 -2.40 -7.70 -7.23
N LEU A 48 -2.33 -7.80 -5.90
CA LEU A 48 -2.22 -9.06 -5.18
C LEU A 48 -3.47 -9.95 -5.39
N SER A 49 -4.67 -9.39 -5.23
CA SER A 49 -5.93 -10.11 -5.48
C SER A 49 -5.97 -10.69 -6.89
N LEU A 50 -5.64 -9.89 -7.90
CA LEU A 50 -5.58 -10.34 -9.29
C LEU A 50 -4.50 -11.39 -9.54
N ALA A 51 -3.36 -11.31 -8.84
CA ALA A 51 -2.30 -12.31 -8.92
C ALA A 51 -2.64 -13.63 -8.20
N GLN A 52 -3.59 -13.61 -7.26
CA GLN A 52 -4.10 -14.80 -6.56
C GLN A 52 -5.32 -15.43 -7.25
N GLU A 53 -6.03 -14.66 -8.07
CA GLU A 53 -7.22 -15.10 -8.83
C GLU A 53 -6.90 -15.77 -10.17
N GLY A 54 -5.63 -15.80 -10.59
CA GLY A 54 -5.14 -16.47 -11.81
C GLY A 54 -4.42 -17.79 -11.52
#